data_AF-A0A661B5W6-F1
#
_entry.id   AF-A0A661B5W6-F1
#
_cell.length_a   1.000
_cell.length_b   1.000
_cell.length_c   1.000
_cell.angle_alpha   90.00
_cell.angle_beta   90.00
_cell.angle_gamma   90.00
#
_symmetry.space_group_name_H-M   'P 1'
#
loop_
_entity.id
_entity.type
_entity.pdbx_description
1 polymer ?
#
loop_
_entity_poly.entity_id
_entity_poly.type
_entity_poly.pdbx_seq_one_letter_code
_entity_poly.pdbx_strand_id
1 'polypeptide(L)'
;GEGLGVVNVNGEMELPIKLEYGNLRKLGADRVAVAVGAWNFYSDDAKKILVVDAGTAVTIDLISNGVFRGGAILPGIELMKRALFQSTAQLGPADDEIKPQFPGKGTGQCIAAGTVAAVCGAVIYLWERLVKSDINSLLLLTGGSAGYISSFLPLPHRIDDLLLVKGAIAIYDFAKAREKR
;
A
#
# COMPACT_ATOMS: atom_id res chain seq x y z
N GLY A 1 -12.00 11.73 34.96
CA GLY A 1 -12.01 11.53 33.50
C GLY A 1 -10.61 11.16 33.10
N GLU A 2 -10.35 9.88 32.89
CA GLU A 2 -9.04 9.43 32.40
C GLU A 2 -8.89 9.92 30.96
N GLY A 3 -7.86 10.73 30.72
CA GLY A 3 -7.55 11.19 29.36
C GLY A 3 -7.29 9.99 28.46
N LEU A 4 -7.83 10.03 27.23
CA LEU A 4 -7.52 9.05 26.20
C LEU A 4 -6.00 8.94 26.07
N GLY A 5 -5.42 7.82 26.49
CA GLY A 5 -3.99 7.59 26.41
C GLY A 5 -3.55 7.61 24.96
N VAL A 6 -2.67 8.55 24.59
CA VAL A 6 -2.13 8.65 23.23
C VAL A 6 -1.02 7.62 23.07
N VAL A 7 -1.16 6.72 22.09
CA VAL A 7 -0.10 5.78 21.70
C VAL A 7 0.59 6.33 20.45
N ASN A 8 1.88 6.65 20.57
CA ASN A 8 2.67 7.13 19.44
C ASN A 8 3.35 5.96 18.72
N VAL A 9 2.80 5.57 17.58
CA VAL A 9 3.28 4.43 16.78
C VAL A 9 4.63 4.76 16.16
N ASN A 10 5.64 3.95 16.47
CA ASN A 10 6.96 4.03 15.83
C ASN A 10 7.55 2.63 15.65
N GLY A 11 8.54 2.48 14.76
CA GLY A 11 9.11 1.18 14.44
C GLY A 11 9.89 0.49 15.57
N GLU A 12 10.17 1.17 16.69
CA GLU A 12 10.89 0.61 17.85
C GLU A 12 9.93 0.10 18.94
N MET A 13 8.62 0.30 18.79
CA MET A 13 7.59 -0.24 19.67
C MET A 13 7.42 -1.75 19.47
N GLU A 14 7.04 -2.47 20.53
CA GLU A 14 6.54 -3.84 20.39
C GLU A 14 5.20 -3.83 19.67
N LEU A 15 5.08 -4.64 18.61
CA LEU A 15 3.94 -4.65 17.70
C LEU A 15 3.36 -6.07 17.57
N PRO A 16 2.11 -6.20 17.09
CA PRO A 16 1.53 -7.51 16.75
C PRO A 16 2.28 -8.29 15.66
N ILE A 17 3.22 -7.65 14.97
CA ILE A 17 4.07 -8.25 13.94
C ILE A 17 5.54 -7.90 14.20
N LYS A 18 6.46 -8.74 13.72
CA LYS A 18 7.89 -8.42 13.68
C LYS A 18 8.20 -7.50 12.50
N LEU A 19 9.10 -6.54 12.69
CA LEU A 19 9.61 -5.68 11.62
C LEU A 19 11.01 -6.14 11.19
N GLU A 20 11.17 -6.58 9.94
CA GLU A 20 12.48 -6.80 9.32
C GLU A 20 12.79 -5.66 8.37
N TYR A 21 13.32 -4.57 8.93
CA TYR A 21 13.68 -3.37 8.20
C TYR A 21 14.99 -2.80 8.75
N GLY A 22 15.91 -2.42 7.87
CA GLY A 22 17.28 -2.08 8.27
C GLY A 22 17.39 -0.88 9.21
N ASN A 23 16.46 0.07 9.12
CA ASN A 23 16.37 1.18 10.06
C ASN A 23 14.90 1.46 10.40
N LEU A 24 14.48 0.99 11.57
CA LEU A 24 13.08 1.08 12.05
C LEU A 24 12.61 2.52 12.22
N ARG A 25 13.52 3.48 12.50
CA ARG A 25 13.17 4.92 12.60
C ARG A 25 12.81 5.55 11.26
N LYS A 26 13.24 4.93 10.16
CA LYS A 26 12.91 5.39 8.80
C LYS A 26 11.67 4.70 8.22
N LEU A 27 11.11 3.72 8.92
CA LEU A 27 9.88 3.08 8.50
C LEU A 27 8.68 3.96 8.88
N GLY A 28 7.89 4.34 7.89
CA GLY A 28 6.69 5.16 8.08
C GLY A 28 5.68 4.48 9.01
N ALA A 29 5.11 5.24 9.95
CA ALA A 29 4.12 4.74 10.90
C ALA A 29 2.83 4.28 10.21
N ASP A 30 2.48 4.91 9.09
CA ASP A 30 1.40 4.51 8.19
C ASP A 30 1.60 3.11 7.62
N ARG A 31 2.80 2.81 7.09
CA ARG A 31 3.15 1.48 6.57
C ARG A 31 3.13 0.42 7.67
N VAL A 32 3.58 0.76 8.88
CA VAL A 32 3.48 -0.12 10.05
C VAL A 32 2.01 -0.41 10.38
N ALA A 33 1.18 0.62 10.47
CA ALA A 33 -0.25 0.46 10.77
C ALA A 33 -0.94 -0.41 9.70
N VAL A 34 -0.73 -0.10 8.42
CA VAL A 34 -1.30 -0.88 7.31
C VAL A 34 -0.83 -2.34 7.35
N ALA A 35 0.45 -2.59 7.61
CA ALA A 35 0.98 -3.95 7.73
C ALA A 35 0.39 -4.72 8.93
N VAL A 36 0.24 -4.07 10.08
CA VAL A 36 -0.42 -4.65 11.26
C VAL A 36 -1.89 -4.93 10.97
N GLY A 37 -2.61 -3.99 10.36
CA GLY A 37 -4.02 -4.15 9.99
C GLY A 37 -4.21 -5.32 9.02
N ALA A 38 -3.35 -5.42 8.00
CA ALA A 38 -3.37 -6.52 7.06
C ALA A 38 -3.12 -7.86 7.75
N TRP A 39 -2.07 -7.97 8.57
CA TRP A 39 -1.79 -9.23 9.25
C TRP A 39 -2.88 -9.62 10.25
N ASN A 40 -3.28 -8.69 11.13
CA ASN A 40 -4.21 -8.96 12.22
C ASN A 40 -5.61 -9.39 11.74
N PHE A 41 -6.05 -8.93 10.57
CA PHE A 41 -7.39 -9.22 10.06
C PHE A 41 -7.42 -10.28 8.94
N TYR A 42 -6.27 -10.64 8.35
CA TYR A 42 -6.21 -11.55 7.20
C TYR A 42 -5.20 -12.69 7.35
N SER A 43 -4.53 -12.85 8.50
CA SER A 43 -3.57 -13.95 8.71
C SER A 43 -4.19 -15.35 8.65
N ASP A 44 -5.49 -15.47 8.92
CA ASP A 44 -6.22 -16.73 8.84
C ASP A 44 -6.50 -17.13 7.37
N ASP A 45 -6.57 -16.15 6.48
CA ASP A 45 -6.81 -16.35 5.05
C ASP A 45 -5.52 -16.64 4.26
N ALA A 46 -4.38 -16.08 4.70
CA ALA A 46 -3.14 -16.14 3.95
C ALA A 46 -1.88 -16.07 4.82
N LYS A 47 -0.85 -16.83 4.43
CA LYS A 47 0.48 -16.82 5.08
C LYS A 47 1.41 -15.76 4.52
N LYS A 48 1.11 -15.27 3.32
CA LYS A 48 1.78 -14.13 2.69
C LYS A 48 0.74 -13.13 2.19
N ILE A 49 0.91 -11.89 2.58
CA ILE A 49 0.01 -10.80 2.22
C ILE A 49 0.87 -9.73 1.56
N LEU A 50 0.56 -9.41 0.30
CA LEU A 50 1.11 -8.26 -0.38
C LEU A 50 0.07 -7.14 -0.29
N VAL A 51 0.45 -6.02 0.31
CA VAL A 51 -0.44 -4.87 0.51
C VAL A 51 0.01 -3.73 -0.38
N VAL A 52 -0.91 -3.18 -1.16
CA VAL A 52 -0.70 -1.98 -1.97
C VAL A 52 -1.50 -0.85 -1.34
N ASP A 53 -0.82 0.11 -0.73
CA ASP A 53 -1.43 1.37 -0.29
C ASP A 53 -1.24 2.41 -1.39
N ALA A 54 -2.33 2.79 -2.05
CA ALA A 54 -2.36 3.64 -3.22
C ALA A 54 -2.84 5.05 -2.88
N GLY A 55 -1.97 5.82 -2.23
CA GLY A 55 -2.15 7.24 -1.94
C GLY A 55 -1.31 8.16 -2.84
N THR A 56 -0.85 9.28 -2.27
CA THR A 56 0.07 10.22 -2.97
C THR A 56 1.36 9.54 -3.42
N ALA A 57 1.91 8.68 -2.57
CA ALA A 57 2.85 7.64 -2.96
C ALA A 57 2.10 6.30 -2.96
N VAL A 58 2.60 5.36 -3.76
CA VAL A 58 2.16 3.96 -3.71
C VAL A 58 3.21 3.17 -2.95
N THR A 59 2.82 2.46 -1.90
CA THR A 59 3.69 1.49 -1.21
C THR A 59 3.20 0.09 -1.48
N ILE A 60 4.12 -0.84 -1.74
CA ILE A 60 3.83 -2.26 -1.94
C ILE A 60 4.63 -3.05 -0.93
N ASP A 61 3.97 -3.56 0.11
CA ASP A 61 4.61 -4.18 1.27
C ASP A 61 4.27 -5.66 1.40
N LEU A 62 5.29 -6.46 1.68
CA LEU A 62 5.13 -7.89 1.94
C LEU A 62 5.09 -8.14 3.45
N ILE A 63 4.04 -8.79 3.90
CA ILE A 63 3.95 -9.38 5.23
C ILE A 63 3.88 -10.90 5.06
N SER A 64 4.76 -11.62 5.75
CA SER A 64 4.80 -13.08 5.69
C SER A 64 5.04 -13.69 7.06
N ASN A 65 4.14 -14.57 7.48
CA ASN A 65 4.18 -15.27 8.76
C ASN A 65 4.37 -14.30 9.96
N GLY A 66 3.62 -13.20 9.98
CA GLY A 66 3.68 -12.21 11.06
C GLY A 66 4.93 -11.33 11.03
N VAL A 67 5.62 -11.28 9.90
CA VAL A 67 6.82 -10.46 9.72
C VAL A 67 6.64 -9.52 8.54
N PHE A 68 6.79 -8.22 8.78
CA PHE A 68 6.96 -7.21 7.72
C PHE A 68 8.34 -7.40 7.09
N ARG A 69 8.37 -7.79 5.81
CA ARG A 69 9.59 -8.13 5.06
C ARG A 69 10.12 -6.96 4.22
N GLY A 70 9.49 -5.79 4.32
CA GLY A 70 9.76 -4.65 3.45
C GLY A 70 8.95 -4.68 2.16
N GLY A 71 9.35 -3.84 1.22
CA GLY A 71 8.53 -3.53 0.06
C GLY A 71 9.16 -2.50 -0.88
N ALA A 72 8.31 -1.95 -1.75
CA ALA A 72 8.65 -0.89 -2.67
C ALA A 72 7.86 0.39 -2.36
N ILE A 73 8.43 1.54 -2.74
CA ILE A 73 7.78 2.84 -2.72
C ILE A 73 7.88 3.42 -4.13
N LEU A 74 6.75 3.84 -4.68
CA LEU A 74 6.62 4.42 -6.01
C LEU A 74 5.86 5.75 -5.91
N PRO A 75 6.04 6.69 -6.85
CA PRO A 75 5.12 7.82 -6.96
C PRO A 75 3.71 7.31 -7.27
N GLY A 76 2.69 7.92 -6.65
CA GLY A 76 1.30 7.65 -6.99
C GLY A 76 0.93 8.19 -8.36
N ILE A 77 -0.25 7.80 -8.85
CA ILE A 77 -0.73 8.13 -10.21
C ILE A 77 -0.74 9.64 -10.43
N GLU A 78 -1.36 10.39 -9.52
CA GLU A 78 -1.44 11.85 -9.62
C GLU A 78 -0.08 12.53 -9.49
N LEU A 79 0.82 11.98 -8.68
CA LEU A 79 2.18 12.50 -8.55
C LEU A 79 2.97 12.31 -9.86
N MET A 80 2.86 11.14 -10.50
CA MET A 80 3.50 10.90 -11.79
C MET A 80 2.96 11.81 -12.89
N LYS A 81 1.63 11.99 -12.97
CA LYS A 81 1.00 12.92 -13.91
C LYS A 81 1.56 14.34 -13.72
N ARG A 82 1.54 14.85 -12.48
CA ARG A 82 2.08 16.18 -12.13
C ARG A 82 3.57 16.31 -12.48
N ALA A 83 4.38 15.29 -12.19
CA ALA A 83 5.81 15.31 -12.50
C ALA A 83 6.05 15.45 -14.02
N LEU A 84 5.26 14.77 -14.85
CA LEU A 84 5.34 14.87 -16.30
C LEU A 84 4.93 16.27 -16.80
N PHE A 85 3.85 16.85 -16.27
CA PHE A 85 3.43 18.21 -16.64
C PHE A 85 4.45 19.28 -16.23
N GLN A 86 5.02 19.16 -15.03
CA GLN A 86 5.95 20.18 -14.53
C GLN A 86 7.31 20.11 -15.21
N SER A 87 7.75 18.93 -15.63
CA SER A 87 9.12 18.71 -16.12
C SER A 87 9.24 18.76 -17.65
N THR A 88 8.15 18.99 -18.39
CA THR A 88 8.18 18.95 -19.85
C THR A 88 7.40 20.12 -20.47
N ALA A 89 8.03 20.82 -21.41
CA ALA A 89 7.44 22.00 -22.04
C ALA A 89 6.28 21.69 -23.01
N GLN A 90 6.12 20.42 -23.42
CA GLN A 90 5.16 20.00 -24.44
C GLN A 90 3.99 19.15 -23.90
N LEU A 91 4.09 18.61 -22.68
CA LEU A 91 2.96 17.94 -22.04
C LEU A 91 2.16 19.02 -21.30
N GLY A 92 1.27 19.70 -22.03
CA GLY A 92 0.29 20.62 -21.41
C GLY A 92 -0.53 19.91 -20.33
N PRO A 93 -1.20 20.67 -19.42
CA PRO A 93 -2.00 20.06 -18.36
C PRO A 93 -3.00 19.08 -18.97
N ALA A 94 -2.95 17.81 -18.57
CA ALA A 94 -4.03 16.90 -18.93
C ALA A 94 -5.26 17.30 -18.14
N ASP A 95 -6.42 17.27 -18.79
CA ASP A 95 -7.68 17.26 -18.07
C ASP A 95 -7.68 16.08 -17.10
N ASP A 96 -8.01 16.33 -15.83
CA ASP A 96 -8.00 15.34 -14.76
C ASP A 96 -8.93 14.13 -15.06
N GLU A 97 -9.86 14.29 -16.00
CA GLU A 97 -10.87 13.30 -16.38
C GLU A 97 -10.44 12.31 -17.49
N ILE A 98 -9.21 12.38 -18.00
CA ILE A 98 -8.79 11.47 -19.08
C ILE A 98 -8.67 10.04 -18.56
N LYS A 99 -9.60 9.18 -19.00
CA LYS A 99 -9.54 7.74 -18.74
C LYS A 99 -8.39 7.10 -19.53
N PRO A 100 -7.65 6.16 -18.92
CA PRO A 100 -6.56 5.47 -19.57
C PRO A 100 -7.13 4.55 -20.64
N GLN A 101 -6.47 4.54 -21.80
CA GLN A 101 -6.76 3.62 -22.89
C GLN A 101 -5.45 2.92 -23.29
N PHE A 102 -5.54 1.63 -23.63
CA PHE A 102 -4.37 0.83 -23.97
C PHE A 102 -4.52 0.29 -25.41
N PRO A 103 -3.72 0.76 -26.40
CA PRO A 103 -2.79 1.88 -26.32
C PRO A 103 -3.51 3.25 -26.30
N GLY A 104 -2.87 4.24 -25.68
CA GLY A 104 -3.35 5.63 -25.70
C GLY A 104 -3.18 6.24 -27.09
N LYS A 105 -4.08 7.15 -27.48
CA LYS A 105 -4.11 7.76 -28.82
C LYS A 105 -3.85 9.27 -28.84
N GLY A 106 -3.53 9.84 -27.68
CA GLY A 106 -3.15 11.23 -27.53
C GLY A 106 -2.34 11.41 -26.25
N THR A 107 -1.64 12.53 -26.13
CA THR A 107 -0.68 12.79 -25.04
C THR A 107 -1.26 12.51 -23.65
N GLY A 108 -2.42 13.08 -23.32
CA GLY A 108 -3.06 12.84 -22.01
C GLY A 108 -3.45 11.38 -21.78
N GLN A 109 -3.95 10.69 -22.82
CA GLN A 109 -4.27 9.25 -22.72
C GLN A 109 -3.01 8.40 -22.56
N CYS A 110 -1.91 8.73 -23.24
CA CYS A 110 -0.62 8.06 -23.11
C CYS A 110 -0.04 8.24 -21.70
N ILE A 111 -0.16 9.44 -21.12
CA ILE A 111 0.22 9.71 -19.73
C ILE A 111 -0.65 8.89 -18.77
N ALA A 112 -1.98 8.96 -18.91
CA ALA A 112 -2.89 8.19 -18.06
C ALA A 112 -2.62 6.69 -18.13
N ALA A 113 -2.47 6.14 -19.35
CA ALA A 113 -2.12 4.73 -19.57
C ALA A 113 -0.76 4.37 -18.96
N GLY A 114 0.26 5.22 -19.15
CA GLY A 114 1.60 4.99 -18.63
C GLY A 114 1.65 4.97 -17.09
N THR A 115 0.99 5.92 -16.44
CA THR A 115 0.95 6.00 -14.97
C THR A 115 0.22 4.82 -14.34
N VAL A 116 -0.91 4.39 -14.91
CA VAL A 116 -1.62 3.17 -14.45
C VAL A 116 -0.77 1.93 -14.70
N ALA A 117 -0.19 1.79 -15.90
CA ALA A 117 0.66 0.66 -16.25
C ALA A 117 1.89 0.57 -15.34
N ALA A 118 2.47 1.69 -14.91
CA ALA A 118 3.59 1.72 -13.99
C ALA A 118 3.22 1.10 -12.63
N VAL A 119 2.08 1.49 -12.05
CA VAL A 119 1.62 0.93 -10.76
C VAL A 119 1.20 -0.53 -10.92
N CYS A 120 0.32 -0.85 -11.86
CA CYS A 120 -0.13 -2.23 -12.08
C CYS A 120 1.04 -3.17 -12.41
N GLY A 121 1.97 -2.72 -13.26
CA GLY A 121 3.18 -3.48 -13.60
C GLY A 121 4.07 -3.74 -12.39
N ALA A 122 4.27 -2.74 -11.52
CA ALA A 122 5.02 -2.93 -10.28
C ALA A 122 4.35 -3.95 -9.35
N VAL A 123 3.02 -3.86 -9.19
CA VAL A 123 2.23 -4.82 -8.39
C VAL A 123 2.35 -6.23 -8.97
N ILE A 124 2.17 -6.40 -10.29
CA ILE A 124 2.31 -7.69 -10.98
C ILE A 124 3.71 -8.25 -10.79
N TYR A 125 4.74 -7.44 -11.04
CA TYR A 125 6.13 -7.87 -10.92
C TYR A 125 6.44 -8.37 -9.49
N LEU A 126 6.04 -7.62 -8.47
CA LEU A 126 6.26 -8.01 -7.08
C LEU A 126 5.40 -9.19 -6.66
N TRP A 127 4.17 -9.30 -7.17
CA TRP A 127 3.31 -10.46 -6.94
C TRP A 127 3.95 -11.75 -7.47
N GLU A 128 4.36 -11.74 -8.73
CA GLU A 128 5.06 -12.85 -9.39
C GLU A 128 6.35 -13.22 -8.66
N ARG A 129 7.10 -12.21 -8.20
CA ARG A 129 8.41 -12.41 -7.57
C ARG A 129 8.34 -12.91 -6.13
N LEU A 130 7.32 -12.51 -5.37
CA LEU A 130 7.32 -12.68 -3.90
C LEU A 130 6.26 -13.65 -3.37
N VAL A 131 5.14 -13.81 -4.08
CA VAL A 131 3.93 -14.44 -3.51
C VAL A 131 3.24 -15.47 -4.41
N LYS A 132 3.40 -15.41 -5.73
CA LYS A 132 2.67 -16.29 -6.66
C LYS A 132 2.90 -17.80 -6.43
N SER A 133 4.08 -18.19 -5.97
CA SER A 133 4.42 -19.60 -5.74
C SER A 133 3.67 -20.23 -4.57
N ASP A 134 3.01 -19.43 -3.73
CA ASP A 134 2.38 -19.90 -2.51
C ASP A 134 0.86 -19.97 -2.67
N ILE A 135 0.29 -21.12 -2.33
CA ILE A 135 -1.15 -21.40 -2.48
C ILE A 135 -2.05 -20.55 -1.54
N ASN A 136 -1.46 -19.95 -0.50
CA ASN A 136 -2.14 -19.15 0.52
C ASN A 136 -1.58 -17.71 0.54
N SER A 137 -1.63 -17.05 -0.62
CA SER A 137 -1.22 -15.65 -0.79
C SER A 137 -2.42 -14.75 -1.00
N LEU A 138 -2.37 -13.54 -0.45
CA LEU A 138 -3.42 -12.53 -0.60
C LEU A 138 -2.84 -11.21 -1.09
N LEU A 139 -3.53 -10.60 -2.06
CA LEU A 139 -3.27 -9.23 -2.51
C LEU A 139 -4.35 -8.30 -1.95
N LEU A 140 -3.93 -7.33 -1.15
CA LEU A 140 -4.80 -6.29 -0.60
C LEU A 140 -4.49 -4.94 -1.25
N LEU A 141 -5.53 -4.21 -1.63
CA LEU A 141 -5.43 -2.82 -2.05
C LEU A 141 -6.10 -1.93 -1.00
N THR A 142 -5.51 -0.77 -0.73
CA THR A 142 -6.07 0.29 0.11
C THR A 142 -5.62 1.67 -0.40
N GLY A 143 -6.09 2.74 0.23
CA GLY A 143 -5.77 4.11 -0.18
C GLY A 143 -6.66 4.65 -1.30
N GLY A 144 -6.65 5.97 -1.49
CA GLY A 144 -7.64 6.67 -2.32
C GLY A 144 -7.66 6.29 -3.80
N SER A 145 -6.59 5.71 -4.34
CA SER A 145 -6.52 5.20 -5.72
C SER A 145 -6.73 3.69 -5.84
N ALA A 146 -7.05 2.96 -4.76
CA ALA A 146 -7.25 1.51 -4.79
C ALA A 146 -8.30 1.06 -5.79
N GLY A 147 -9.49 1.68 -5.76
CA GLY A 147 -10.59 1.36 -6.69
C GLY A 147 -10.23 1.63 -8.15
N TYR A 148 -9.46 2.70 -8.39
CA TYR A 148 -8.99 3.03 -9.73
C TYR A 148 -7.98 2.00 -10.25
N ILE A 149 -6.99 1.62 -9.44
CA ILE A 149 -6.02 0.57 -9.78
C ILE A 149 -6.70 -0.80 -9.96
N SER A 150 -7.65 -1.14 -9.10
CA SER A 150 -8.42 -2.38 -9.14
C SER A 150 -9.08 -2.62 -10.50
N SER A 151 -9.58 -1.54 -11.13
CA SER A 151 -10.23 -1.61 -12.45
C SER A 151 -9.31 -2.03 -13.59
N PHE A 152 -7.98 -1.99 -13.39
CA PHE A 152 -6.98 -2.34 -14.42
C PHE A 152 -6.05 -3.49 -14.01
N LEU A 153 -6.08 -3.92 -12.75
CA LEU A 153 -5.17 -4.92 -12.21
C LEU A 153 -5.67 -6.35 -12.49
N PRO A 154 -4.98 -7.15 -13.33
CA PRO A 154 -5.44 -8.48 -13.74
C PRO A 154 -5.03 -9.57 -12.72
N LEU A 155 -5.07 -9.27 -11.43
CA LEU A 155 -4.75 -10.20 -10.34
C LEU A 155 -5.95 -10.35 -9.41
N PRO A 156 -6.20 -11.53 -8.81
CA PRO A 156 -7.19 -11.65 -7.76
C PRO A 156 -6.74 -10.82 -6.54
N HIS A 157 -7.59 -9.90 -6.10
CA HIS A 157 -7.29 -9.00 -4.99
C HIS A 157 -8.56 -8.66 -4.20
N ARG A 158 -8.37 -8.08 -3.01
CA ARG A 158 -9.44 -7.49 -2.21
C ARG A 158 -9.12 -6.02 -1.94
N ILE A 159 -10.15 -5.20 -1.84
CA ILE A 159 -10.03 -3.80 -1.41
C ILE A 159 -10.46 -3.71 0.05
N ASP A 160 -9.64 -3.06 0.87
CA ASP A 160 -9.98 -2.72 2.25
C ASP A 160 -9.48 -1.31 2.58
N ASP A 161 -10.37 -0.33 2.42
CA ASP A 161 -10.06 1.10 2.61
C ASP A 161 -9.77 1.46 4.08
N LEU A 162 -10.00 0.53 5.01
CA LEU A 162 -9.84 0.77 6.44
C LEU A 162 -8.60 0.11 7.04
N LEU A 163 -7.68 -0.45 6.23
CA LEU A 163 -6.49 -1.14 6.73
C LEU A 163 -5.65 -0.30 7.69
N LEU A 164 -5.46 1.00 7.39
CA LEU A 164 -4.71 1.89 8.28
C LEU A 164 -5.41 2.03 9.64
N VAL A 165 -6.73 2.22 9.65
CA VAL A 165 -7.53 2.38 10.87
C VAL A 165 -7.57 1.07 11.67
N LYS A 166 -7.81 -0.06 10.99
CA LYS A 166 -7.75 -1.40 11.57
C LYS A 166 -6.39 -1.66 12.22
N GLY A 167 -5.33 -1.25 11.56
CA GLY A 167 -3.96 -1.30 12.07
C GLY A 167 -3.78 -0.48 13.34
N ALA A 168 -4.20 0.78 13.33
CA ALA A 168 -4.11 1.67 14.49
C ALA A 168 -4.87 1.11 15.70
N ILE A 169 -6.08 0.57 15.50
CA ILE A 169 -6.87 -0.08 16.55
C ILE A 169 -6.14 -1.31 17.10
N ALA A 170 -5.65 -2.19 16.22
CA ALA A 170 -4.92 -3.40 16.63
C ALA A 170 -3.64 -3.07 17.41
N ILE A 171 -2.91 -2.03 17.02
CA ILE A 171 -1.72 -1.56 17.75
C ILE A 171 -2.11 -1.03 19.13
N TYR A 172 -3.17 -0.22 19.21
CA TYR A 172 -3.66 0.32 20.47
C TYR A 172 -4.09 -0.80 21.44
N ASP A 173 -4.90 -1.74 20.97
CA ASP A 173 -5.38 -2.87 21.78
C ASP A 173 -4.22 -3.75 22.27
N PHE A 174 -3.23 -4.00 21.39
CA PHE A 174 -2.03 -4.73 21.75
C PHE A 174 -1.22 -4.02 22.85
N ALA A 175 -1.01 -2.71 22.73
CA ALA A 175 -0.30 -1.92 23.73
C ALA A 175 -1.04 -1.94 25.08
N LYS A 176 -2.37 -1.73 25.06
CA LYS A 176 -3.21 -1.74 26.27
C LYS A 176 -3.26 -3.09 26.97
N ALA A 177 -3.29 -4.19 26.22
CA ALA A 177 -3.27 -5.54 26.80
C ALA A 177 -1.96 -5.83 27.55
N ARG A 178 -0.86 -5.19 27.16
CA ARG A 178 0.44 -5.35 27.79
C ARG A 178 0.64 -4.50 29.04
N GLU A 179 0.09 -3.30 29.08
CA GLU A 179 0.11 -2.46 30.30
C GLU A 179 -0.59 -3.13 31.49
N LYS A 180 -1.51 -4.07 31.23
CA LYS A 180 -2.25 -4.83 32.24
C LYS A 180 -1.54 -6.11 32.72
N ARG A 181 -0.39 -6.46 32.12
CA ARG A 181 0.43 -7.63 32.49
C ARG A 181 1.60 -7.21 33.34
#